data_AF-A0A1G0CLN0-F1
#
_entry.id   AF-A0A1G0CLN0-F1
#
_cell.length_a   1.000
_cell.length_b   1.000
_cell.length_c   1.000
_cell.angle_alpha   90.00
_cell.angle_beta   90.00
_cell.angle_gamma   90.00
#
_symmetry.space_group_name_H-M   'P 1'
#
loop_
_entity.id
_entity.type
_entity.pdbx_description
1 polymer ?
#
loop_
_entity_poly.entity_id
_entity_poly.type
_entity_poly.pdbx_seq_one_letter_code
_entity_poly.pdbx_strand_id
1 'polypeptide(L)'
;MRILGVIPARYGSSRFPGKSLIDLKGKTMIQRVYEGAKQSTMLTDLVVATDDERIFAEVERFGGKVCMTASHHQTGTDRCAEVIATLPENYDVVINIQGDEPLVNPLQLDSLLTVFHDSTVDIATLASRSIEEVDLINPNRIKLVVNHEHRALYFSRSAVPNFANAKGKPLETYPYLRHIGLYAYRSAVLSEISQLKPTALEQVESLEQLRWLYYGYSIKVVETDIETPNIDVPEDVVKVLEFL
;
A
#
# COMPACT_ATOMS: atom_id res chain seq x y z
N MET A 1 -11.87 18.29 0.99
CA MET A 1 -11.69 16.83 0.98
C MET A 1 -10.98 16.46 2.27
N ARG A 2 -11.62 15.69 3.15
CA ARG A 2 -11.01 15.15 4.36
C ARG A 2 -10.39 13.80 4.04
N ILE A 3 -9.11 13.64 4.37
CA ILE A 3 -8.33 12.45 4.03
C ILE A 3 -7.79 11.80 5.30
N LEU A 4 -8.10 10.52 5.49
CA LEU A 4 -7.56 9.71 6.59
C LEU A 4 -6.41 8.83 6.10
N GLY A 5 -5.26 8.96 6.73
CA GLY A 5 -4.20 7.95 6.66
C GLY A 5 -4.45 6.86 7.70
N VAL A 6 -4.46 5.61 7.27
CA VAL A 6 -4.49 4.46 8.17
C VAL A 6 -3.21 3.68 7.99
N ILE A 7 -2.53 3.36 9.09
CA ILE A 7 -1.35 2.49 9.10
C ILE A 7 -1.73 1.16 9.77
N PRO A 8 -2.07 0.12 8.99
CA PRO A 8 -2.30 -1.22 9.54
C PRO A 8 -1.00 -1.80 10.12
N ALA A 9 -1.04 -2.20 11.39
CA ALA A 9 0.10 -2.83 12.06
C ALA A 9 -0.37 -4.06 12.86
N ARG A 10 0.27 -5.22 12.63
CA ARG A 10 -0.04 -6.46 13.35
C ARG A 10 1.23 -7.04 13.94
N TYR A 11 1.12 -7.69 15.09
CA TYR A 11 2.27 -8.34 15.69
C TYR A 11 2.63 -9.66 14.98
N GLY A 12 1.60 -10.40 14.55
CA GLY A 12 1.68 -11.77 14.02
C GLY A 12 2.13 -11.89 12.56
N SER A 13 3.26 -11.28 12.18
CA SER A 13 3.91 -11.62 10.90
C SER A 13 4.62 -12.97 11.05
N SER A 14 4.23 -13.98 10.27
CA SER A 14 4.84 -15.32 10.30
C SER A 14 6.32 -15.32 9.95
N ARG A 15 6.73 -14.42 9.05
CA ARG A 15 8.12 -14.27 8.58
C ARG A 15 8.98 -13.43 9.51
N PHE A 16 8.38 -12.51 10.26
CA PHE A 16 9.10 -11.59 11.14
C PHE A 16 8.21 -11.13 12.32
N PRO A 17 8.04 -11.96 13.36
CA PRO A 17 7.19 -11.61 14.50
C PRO A 17 7.64 -10.32 15.19
N GLY A 18 6.69 -9.46 15.55
CA GLY A 18 6.99 -8.17 16.19
C GLY A 18 7.65 -7.14 15.29
N LYS A 19 7.61 -7.31 13.95
CA LYS A 19 8.21 -6.43 12.95
C LYS A 19 7.97 -4.95 13.24
N SER A 20 6.73 -4.55 13.53
CA SER A 20 6.34 -3.15 13.79
C SER A 20 7.10 -2.50 14.95
N LEU A 21 7.63 -3.29 15.88
CA LEU A 21 8.30 -2.83 17.10
C LEU A 21 9.83 -2.95 17.04
N ILE A 22 10.42 -3.37 15.92
CA ILE A 22 11.88 -3.44 15.80
C ILE A 22 12.48 -2.04 15.91
N ASP A 23 13.61 -1.94 16.59
CA ASP A 23 14.37 -0.69 16.67
C ASP A 23 15.09 -0.44 15.35
N LEU A 24 14.90 0.77 14.82
CA LEU A 24 15.62 1.29 13.68
C LEU A 24 16.29 2.58 14.15
N LYS A 25 17.53 2.53 14.64
CA LYS A 25 18.30 3.69 15.15
C LYS A 25 17.51 4.51 16.20
N GLY A 26 17.02 3.86 17.25
CA GLY A 26 16.37 4.52 18.39
C GLY A 26 14.88 4.88 18.23
N LYS A 27 14.25 4.46 17.12
CA LYS A 27 12.80 4.57 16.89
C LYS A 27 12.27 3.24 16.40
N THR A 28 11.08 2.87 16.87
CA THR A 28 10.41 1.66 16.37
C THR A 28 10.02 1.84 14.90
N MET A 29 9.93 0.74 14.15
CA MET A 29 9.53 0.79 12.74
C MET A 29 8.18 1.50 12.56
N ILE A 30 7.19 1.20 13.40
CA ILE A 30 5.88 1.85 13.34
C ILE A 30 5.94 3.35 13.63
N GLN A 31 6.83 3.78 14.54
CA GLN A 31 7.05 5.20 14.79
C GLN A 31 7.61 5.90 13.55
N ARG A 32 8.56 5.29 12.84
CA ARG A 32 9.13 5.87 11.61
C ARG A 32 8.10 6.00 10.51
N VAL A 33 7.27 4.97 10.29
CA VAL A 33 6.16 5.04 9.33
C VAL A 33 5.21 6.17 9.70
N TYR A 34 4.82 6.27 10.97
CA TYR A 34 3.90 7.30 11.44
C TYR A 34 4.46 8.71 11.24
N GLU A 35 5.70 8.95 11.63
CA GLU A 35 6.37 10.25 11.47
C GLU A 35 6.58 10.63 10.00
N GLY A 36 6.90 9.66 9.13
CA GLY A 36 7.02 9.88 7.69
C GLY A 36 5.67 10.24 7.06
N ALA A 37 4.62 9.47 7.36
CA ALA A 37 3.28 9.73 6.86
C ALA A 37 2.72 11.06 7.35
N LYS A 38 2.98 11.44 8.61
CA LYS A 38 2.53 12.70 9.20
C LYS A 38 3.09 13.96 8.52
N GLN A 39 4.14 13.82 7.70
CA GLN A 39 4.70 14.92 6.91
C GLN A 39 3.92 15.19 5.60
N SER A 40 2.96 14.34 5.24
CA SER A 40 2.05 14.58 4.10
C SER A 40 1.25 15.87 4.30
N THR A 41 1.15 16.68 3.25
CA THR A 41 0.38 17.93 3.28
C THR A 41 -1.10 17.72 2.97
N MET A 42 -1.45 16.57 2.40
CA MET A 42 -2.81 16.21 2.02
C MET A 42 -3.60 15.50 3.14
N LEU A 43 -2.91 14.80 4.06
CA LEU A 43 -3.56 14.09 5.16
C LEU A 43 -4.21 15.06 6.15
N THR A 44 -5.50 14.84 6.43
CA THR A 44 -6.22 15.56 7.48
C THR A 44 -5.99 14.91 8.85
N ASP A 45 -6.04 13.59 8.87
CA ASP A 45 -5.85 12.77 10.06
C ASP A 45 -5.00 11.54 9.72
N LEU A 46 -4.31 10.99 10.71
CA LEU A 46 -3.48 9.80 10.59
C LEU A 46 -3.69 8.93 11.84
N VAL A 47 -3.90 7.63 11.66
CA VAL A 47 -4.13 6.69 12.75
C VAL A 47 -3.42 5.35 12.48
N VAL A 48 -2.84 4.76 13.52
CA VAL A 48 -2.38 3.37 13.48
C VAL A 48 -3.54 2.45 13.83
N ALA A 49 -3.72 1.38 13.08
CA ALA A 49 -4.77 0.38 13.30
C ALA A 49 -4.14 -0.97 13.66
N THR A 50 -4.33 -1.41 14.90
CA THR A 50 -3.67 -2.60 15.44
C THR A 50 -4.66 -3.51 16.17
N ASP A 51 -4.33 -4.80 16.25
CA ASP A 51 -5.00 -5.82 17.06
C ASP A 51 -4.17 -6.21 18.30
N ASP A 52 -3.02 -5.56 18.49
CA ASP A 52 -2.04 -5.90 19.52
C ASP A 52 -1.77 -4.72 20.47
N GLU A 53 -1.96 -4.98 21.76
CA GLU A 53 -1.77 -4.03 22.86
C GLU A 53 -0.34 -3.47 22.95
N ARG A 54 0.68 -4.22 22.54
CA ARG A 54 2.08 -3.74 22.60
C ARG A 54 2.33 -2.70 21.53
N ILE A 55 1.77 -2.90 20.34
CA ILE A 55 1.81 -1.89 19.26
C ILE A 55 0.97 -0.69 19.68
N PHE A 56 -0.20 -0.90 20.27
CA PHE A 56 -1.05 0.17 20.79
C PHE A 56 -0.29 1.07 21.78
N ALA A 57 0.28 0.46 22.82
CA ALA A 57 1.04 1.16 23.84
C ALA A 57 2.27 1.89 23.27
N GLU A 58 2.96 1.30 22.30
CA GLU A 58 4.09 1.97 21.64
C GLU A 58 3.66 3.22 20.88
N VAL A 59 2.51 3.16 20.16
CA VAL A 59 1.99 4.31 19.42
C VAL A 59 1.56 5.43 20.36
N GLU A 60 0.89 5.10 21.47
CA GLU A 60 0.57 6.08 22.51
C GLU A 60 1.83 6.69 23.13
N ARG A 61 2.87 5.88 23.38
CA ARG A 61 4.12 6.33 23.99
C ARG A 61 4.79 7.44 23.19
N PHE A 62 4.77 7.38 21.85
CA PHE A 62 5.31 8.45 21.00
C PHE A 62 4.29 9.53 20.64
N GLY A 63 3.06 9.47 21.17
CA GLY A 63 2.01 10.47 20.95
C GLY A 63 1.29 10.36 19.61
N GLY A 64 1.29 9.17 18.99
CA GLY A 64 0.51 8.89 17.80
C GLY A 64 -0.96 8.59 18.12
N LYS A 65 -1.85 8.79 17.14
CA LYS A 65 -3.23 8.29 17.24
C LYS A 65 -3.23 6.81 16.90
N VAL A 66 -3.94 6.02 17.70
CA VAL A 66 -4.06 4.58 17.50
C VAL A 66 -5.48 4.11 17.81
N CYS A 67 -5.91 3.08 17.11
CA CYS A 67 -7.19 2.41 17.33
C CYS A 67 -7.00 0.90 17.37
N MET A 68 -7.76 0.26 18.25
CA MET A 68 -7.87 -1.20 18.27
C MET A 68 -8.83 -1.64 17.17
N THR A 69 -8.43 -2.69 16.46
CA THR A 69 -9.17 -3.32 15.38
C THR A 69 -9.28 -4.81 15.63
N ALA A 70 -10.25 -5.45 14.99
CA ALA A 70 -10.49 -6.86 15.19
C ALA A 70 -9.31 -7.73 14.67
N SER A 71 -8.97 -8.77 15.44
CA SER A 71 -7.84 -9.66 15.12
C SER A 71 -8.09 -10.63 13.96
N HIS A 72 -9.32 -10.71 13.45
CA HIS A 72 -9.69 -11.65 12.38
C HIS A 72 -9.55 -11.06 10.97
N HIS A 73 -9.23 -9.77 10.83
CA HIS A 73 -8.99 -9.15 9.54
C HIS A 73 -7.83 -9.80 8.80
N GLN A 74 -8.09 -10.19 7.55
CA GLN A 74 -7.09 -10.85 6.71
C GLN A 74 -6.21 -9.83 5.99
N THR A 75 -6.74 -8.64 5.70
CA THR A 75 -6.09 -7.65 4.84
C THR A 75 -6.02 -6.28 5.52
N GLY A 76 -5.09 -5.44 5.05
CA GLY A 76 -5.04 -4.04 5.48
C GLY A 76 -6.28 -3.26 5.03
N THR A 77 -6.89 -3.65 3.91
CA THR A 77 -8.10 -3.05 3.35
C THR A 77 -9.30 -3.24 4.30
N ASP A 78 -9.53 -4.46 4.78
CA ASP A 78 -10.61 -4.75 5.75
C ASP A 78 -10.42 -3.97 7.05
N ARG A 79 -9.16 -3.87 7.50
CA ARG A 79 -8.81 -3.09 8.68
C ARG A 79 -9.12 -1.61 8.48
N CYS A 80 -8.79 -1.03 7.33
CA CYS A 80 -9.13 0.36 7.01
C CYS A 80 -10.66 0.58 7.00
N ALA A 81 -11.44 -0.40 6.53
CA ALA A 81 -12.89 -0.33 6.54
C ALA A 81 -13.47 -0.32 7.97
N GLU A 82 -12.94 -1.14 8.89
CA GLU A 82 -13.32 -1.08 10.31
C GLU A 82 -12.99 0.29 10.93
N VAL A 83 -11.81 0.83 10.65
CA VAL A 83 -11.39 2.14 11.18
C VAL A 83 -12.38 3.23 10.79
N ILE A 84 -12.76 3.31 9.50
CA ILE A 84 -13.77 4.28 9.05
C ILE A 84 -15.11 4.08 9.75
N ALA A 85 -15.53 2.82 9.96
CA ALA A 85 -16.82 2.52 10.57
C ALA A 85 -16.88 2.86 12.06
N THR A 86 -15.72 2.99 12.73
CA THR A 86 -15.60 3.22 14.17
C THR A 86 -15.28 4.66 14.53
N LEU A 87 -14.64 5.42 13.64
CA LEU A 87 -14.35 6.82 13.87
C LEU A 87 -15.63 7.69 13.74
N PRO A 88 -15.81 8.69 14.62
CA PRO A 88 -16.98 9.56 14.57
C PRO A 88 -16.93 10.57 13.42
N GLU A 89 -15.74 10.88 12.89
CA GLU A 89 -15.58 11.80 11.78
C GLU A 89 -15.82 11.14 10.43
N ASN A 90 -16.42 11.90 9.50
CA ASN A 90 -16.53 11.49 8.11
C ASN A 90 -15.25 11.85 7.34
N TYR A 91 -14.79 10.92 6.50
CA TYR A 91 -13.68 11.12 5.58
C TYR A 91 -14.14 10.85 4.16
N ASP A 92 -13.61 11.62 3.20
CA ASP A 92 -13.94 11.45 1.78
C ASP A 92 -13.06 10.38 1.14
N VAL A 93 -11.78 10.35 1.54
CA VAL A 93 -10.74 9.47 1.00
C VAL A 93 -9.95 8.86 2.15
N VAL A 94 -9.58 7.59 2.00
CA VAL A 94 -8.73 6.88 2.94
C VAL A 94 -7.56 6.25 2.21
N ILE A 95 -6.37 6.39 2.77
CA ILE A 95 -5.14 5.79 2.27
C ILE A 95 -4.62 4.74 3.25
N ASN A 96 -4.40 3.54 2.73
CA ASN A 96 -3.81 2.42 3.45
C ASN A 96 -2.29 2.48 3.29
N ILE A 97 -1.61 2.98 4.33
CA ILE A 97 -0.16 3.16 4.39
C ILE A 97 0.45 1.92 5.03
N GLN A 98 1.33 1.22 4.31
CA GLN A 98 1.90 -0.03 4.81
C GLN A 98 2.76 0.21 6.06
N GLY A 99 2.49 -0.55 7.13
CA GLY A 99 3.20 -0.45 8.39
C GLY A 99 4.64 -0.96 8.36
N ASP A 100 5.13 -1.42 7.21
CA ASP A 100 6.47 -1.97 6.99
C ASP A 100 7.33 -1.20 5.99
N GLU A 101 6.91 0.04 5.68
CA GLU A 101 7.66 1.01 4.90
C GLU A 101 8.16 2.17 5.79
N PRO A 102 9.18 1.95 6.63
CA PRO A 102 9.67 2.97 7.58
C PRO A 102 10.23 4.23 6.93
N LEU A 103 10.48 4.19 5.62
CA LEU A 103 10.94 5.32 4.80
C LEU A 103 9.82 5.91 3.94
N VAL A 104 8.55 5.68 4.30
CA VAL A 104 7.38 6.25 3.60
C VAL A 104 7.61 7.72 3.25
N ASN A 105 7.50 8.04 1.96
CA ASN A 105 7.78 9.39 1.49
C ASN A 105 6.47 10.19 1.39
N PRO A 106 6.35 11.34 2.08
CA PRO A 106 5.12 12.14 2.05
C PRO A 106 4.74 12.63 0.65
N LEU A 107 5.70 12.83 -0.26
CA LEU A 107 5.44 13.23 -1.64
C LEU A 107 4.75 12.12 -2.45
N GLN A 108 5.02 10.85 -2.14
CA GLN A 108 4.30 9.73 -2.76
C GLN A 108 2.84 9.69 -2.30
N LEU A 109 2.61 9.94 -0.99
CA LEU A 109 1.26 10.03 -0.44
C LEU A 109 0.50 11.19 -1.11
N ASP A 110 1.09 12.38 -1.14
CA ASP A 110 0.46 13.59 -1.69
C ASP A 110 0.16 13.42 -3.20
N SER A 111 1.09 12.84 -3.96
CA SER A 111 0.90 12.55 -5.39
C SER A 111 -0.25 11.56 -5.63
N LEU A 112 -0.33 10.51 -4.81
CA LEU A 112 -1.42 9.53 -4.89
C LEU A 112 -2.77 10.14 -4.50
N LEU A 113 -2.80 11.01 -3.49
CA LEU A 113 -4.03 11.61 -2.98
C LEU A 113 -4.57 12.71 -3.90
N THR A 114 -3.71 13.37 -4.66
CA THR A 114 -4.08 14.46 -5.58
C THR A 114 -5.07 14.00 -6.66
N VAL A 115 -5.00 12.74 -7.12
CA VAL A 115 -5.92 12.26 -8.17
C VAL A 115 -7.38 12.17 -7.73
N PHE A 116 -7.67 12.20 -6.42
CA PHE A 116 -9.05 12.17 -5.91
C PHE A 116 -9.80 13.50 -6.03
N HIS A 117 -9.12 14.58 -6.45
CA HIS A 117 -9.80 15.79 -6.91
C HIS A 117 -10.67 15.53 -8.14
N ASP A 118 -10.35 14.50 -8.93
CA ASP A 118 -11.24 13.95 -9.94
C ASP A 118 -12.28 13.04 -9.27
N SER A 119 -13.56 13.45 -9.33
CA SER A 119 -14.68 12.72 -8.74
C SER A 119 -14.87 11.31 -9.35
N THR A 120 -14.30 11.03 -10.52
CA THR A 120 -14.39 9.73 -11.20
C THR A 120 -13.34 8.71 -10.74
N VAL A 121 -12.43 9.11 -9.86
CA VAL A 121 -11.42 8.21 -9.27
C VAL A 121 -11.95 7.61 -7.98
N ASP A 122 -12.17 6.29 -7.98
CA ASP A 122 -12.66 5.53 -6.84
C ASP A 122 -11.54 4.88 -6.02
N ILE A 123 -10.55 4.32 -6.73
CA ILE A 123 -9.38 3.65 -6.17
C ILE A 123 -8.15 4.16 -6.91
N ALA A 124 -7.05 4.38 -6.19
CA ALA A 124 -5.77 4.71 -6.79
C ALA A 124 -4.61 3.93 -6.15
N THR A 125 -3.56 3.68 -6.94
CA THR A 125 -2.31 3.06 -6.47
C THR A 125 -1.09 3.68 -7.16
N LEU A 126 0.09 3.28 -6.71
CA LEU A 126 1.37 3.73 -7.27
C LEU A 126 2.03 2.67 -8.15
N ALA A 127 2.78 3.15 -9.14
CA ALA A 127 3.68 2.32 -9.95
C ALA A 127 5.00 3.04 -10.21
N SER A 128 6.08 2.28 -10.42
CA SER A 128 7.38 2.80 -10.81
C SER A 128 7.82 2.22 -12.16
N ARG A 129 8.49 3.06 -12.96
CA ARG A 129 9.19 2.65 -14.19
C ARG A 129 10.60 2.13 -13.91
N SER A 130 11.11 2.31 -12.70
CA SER A 130 12.38 1.74 -12.26
C SER A 130 12.23 0.23 -12.12
N ILE A 131 12.58 -0.46 -13.20
CA ILE A 131 12.47 -1.91 -13.34
C ILE A 131 13.69 -2.43 -14.10
N GLU A 132 14.27 -3.51 -13.58
CA GLU A 132 15.40 -4.20 -14.21
C GLU A 132 14.94 -5.53 -14.82
N GLU A 133 15.78 -6.13 -15.68
CA GLU A 133 15.44 -7.41 -16.33
C GLU A 133 15.16 -8.50 -15.28
N VAL A 134 15.83 -8.46 -14.13
CA VAL A 134 15.62 -9.40 -13.02
C VAL A 134 14.23 -9.25 -12.38
N ASP A 135 13.66 -8.04 -12.37
CA ASP A 135 12.32 -7.82 -11.80
C ASP A 135 11.22 -8.43 -12.66
N LEU A 136 11.43 -8.52 -13.99
CA LEU A 136 10.46 -9.13 -14.90
C LEU A 136 10.17 -10.59 -14.52
N ILE A 137 11.21 -11.33 -14.13
CA ILE A 137 11.10 -12.74 -13.74
C ILE A 137 10.90 -12.94 -12.23
N ASN A 138 11.01 -11.90 -11.42
CA ASN A 138 10.83 -11.97 -9.97
C ASN A 138 9.32 -11.93 -9.61
N PRO A 139 8.74 -13.01 -9.05
CA PRO A 139 7.31 -13.05 -8.72
C PRO A 139 6.93 -12.20 -7.50
N ASN A 140 7.91 -11.71 -6.73
CA ASN A 140 7.69 -10.78 -5.63
C ASN A 140 7.65 -9.32 -6.10
N ARG A 141 8.07 -9.06 -7.34
CA ARG A 141 7.97 -7.77 -8.00
C ARG A 141 6.73 -7.81 -8.88
N ILE A 142 5.63 -7.27 -8.41
CA ILE A 142 4.35 -7.31 -9.13
C ILE A 142 4.43 -6.35 -10.31
N LYS A 143 4.06 -6.82 -11.50
CA LYS A 143 3.97 -6.00 -12.72
C LYS A 143 2.52 -5.62 -12.98
N LEU A 144 2.31 -4.49 -13.64
CA LEU A 144 0.99 -4.10 -14.11
C LEU A 144 1.03 -3.49 -15.51
N VAL A 145 -0.12 -3.50 -16.16
CA VAL A 145 -0.38 -2.80 -17.42
C VAL A 145 -1.55 -1.84 -17.25
N VAL A 146 -1.50 -0.72 -17.95
CA VAL A 146 -2.50 0.35 -17.86
C VAL A 146 -3.11 0.67 -19.23
N ASN A 147 -4.31 1.24 -19.23
CA ASN A 147 -4.93 1.79 -20.43
C ASN A 147 -4.43 3.23 -20.69
N HIS A 148 -4.94 3.86 -21.77
CA HIS A 148 -4.58 5.22 -22.17
C HIS A 148 -4.98 6.32 -21.16
N GLU A 149 -5.81 6.01 -20.17
CA GLU A 149 -6.22 6.92 -19.10
C GLU A 149 -5.48 6.63 -17.78
N HIS A 150 -4.41 5.82 -17.83
CA HIS A 150 -3.67 5.35 -16.66
C HIS A 150 -4.54 4.60 -15.65
N ARG A 151 -5.51 3.81 -16.11
CA ARG A 151 -6.25 2.84 -15.28
C ARG A 151 -5.65 1.46 -15.45
N ALA A 152 -5.47 0.74 -14.35
CA ALA A 152 -4.93 -0.61 -14.39
C ALA A 152 -5.84 -1.54 -15.18
N LEU A 153 -5.26 -2.25 -16.15
CA LEU A 153 -5.92 -3.32 -16.90
C LEU A 153 -5.74 -4.66 -16.19
N TYR A 154 -4.54 -4.91 -15.65
CA TYR A 154 -4.22 -6.16 -14.97
C TYR A 154 -2.96 -6.01 -14.10
N PHE A 155 -2.89 -6.77 -13.01
CA PHE A 155 -1.70 -6.96 -12.17
C PHE A 155 -1.29 -8.43 -12.24
N SER A 156 0.01 -8.72 -12.26
CA SER A 156 0.50 -10.09 -12.26
C SER A 156 1.86 -10.22 -11.58
N ARG A 157 2.10 -11.40 -10.98
CA ARG A 157 3.45 -11.82 -10.60
C ARG A 157 4.29 -12.20 -11.82
N SER A 158 3.65 -12.53 -12.95
CA SER A 158 4.32 -12.74 -14.24
C SER A 158 4.68 -11.41 -14.91
N ALA A 159 5.63 -11.44 -15.85
CA ALA A 159 5.90 -10.29 -16.70
C ALA A 159 4.68 -9.98 -17.58
N VAL A 160 4.12 -8.77 -17.42
CA VAL A 160 3.02 -8.26 -18.24
C VAL A 160 3.40 -6.88 -18.80
N PRO A 161 3.24 -6.65 -20.12
CA PRO A 161 2.80 -7.61 -21.14
C PRO A 161 3.82 -8.75 -21.35
N ASN A 162 3.37 -9.86 -21.94
CA ASN A 162 4.28 -10.93 -22.36
C ASN A 162 5.18 -10.40 -23.51
N PHE A 163 6.47 -10.71 -23.45
CA PHE A 163 7.48 -10.29 -24.43
C PHE A 163 7.84 -11.37 -25.46
N ALA A 164 7.04 -12.43 -25.62
CA ALA A 164 7.29 -13.51 -26.59
C ALA A 164 7.46 -13.01 -28.04
N ASN A 165 6.87 -11.87 -28.40
CA ASN A 165 7.01 -11.23 -29.71
C ASN A 165 7.83 -9.93 -29.68
N ALA A 166 8.53 -9.63 -28.57
CA ALA A 166 9.37 -8.45 -28.47
C ALA A 166 10.56 -8.56 -29.43
N LYS A 167 10.92 -7.45 -30.08
CA LYS A 167 12.13 -7.35 -30.91
C LYS A 167 13.23 -6.72 -30.08
N GLY A 168 14.27 -7.48 -29.73
CA GLY A 168 15.32 -7.01 -28.83
C GLY A 168 14.98 -7.28 -27.37
N LYS A 169 15.53 -6.48 -26.45
CA LYS A 169 15.30 -6.70 -25.02
C LYS A 169 13.93 -6.18 -24.60
N PRO A 170 13.19 -6.87 -23.70
CA PRO A 170 11.85 -6.45 -23.30
C PRO A 170 11.76 -4.99 -22.83
N LEU A 171 12.71 -4.55 -21.99
CA LEU A 171 12.75 -3.19 -21.44
C LEU A 171 13.03 -2.10 -22.48
N GLU A 172 13.65 -2.43 -23.61
CA GLU A 172 13.86 -1.49 -24.73
C GLU A 172 12.58 -1.30 -25.55
N THR A 173 11.68 -2.29 -25.53
CA THR A 173 10.47 -2.33 -26.35
C THR A 173 9.22 -1.81 -25.66
N TYR A 174 9.19 -1.88 -24.32
CA TYR A 174 8.00 -1.51 -23.55
C TYR A 174 8.40 -0.97 -22.16
N PRO A 175 7.80 0.16 -21.73
CA PRO A 175 8.03 0.70 -20.39
C PRO A 175 7.22 -0.10 -19.37
N TYR A 176 7.78 -1.19 -18.87
CA TYR A 176 7.14 -1.98 -17.82
C TYR A 176 6.92 -1.15 -16.55
N LEU A 177 5.82 -1.44 -15.87
CA LEU A 177 5.48 -0.83 -14.59
C LEU A 177 5.55 -1.86 -13.48
N ARG A 178 6.29 -1.51 -12.43
CA ARG A 178 6.31 -2.24 -11.17
C ARG A 178 5.29 -1.61 -10.22
N HIS A 179 4.42 -2.43 -9.65
CA HIS A 179 3.44 -2.00 -8.66
C HIS A 179 4.13 -1.64 -7.33
N ILE A 180 3.61 -0.61 -6.66
CA ILE A 180 3.98 -0.22 -5.30
C ILE A 180 2.72 -0.37 -4.42
N GLY A 181 2.85 -1.10 -3.31
CA GLY A 181 1.75 -1.57 -2.45
C GLY A 181 1.00 -0.50 -1.64
N LEU A 182 0.87 0.70 -2.17
CA LEU A 182 0.15 1.82 -1.57
C LEU A 182 -1.19 2.01 -2.28
N TYR A 183 -2.28 2.11 -1.51
CA TYR A 183 -3.60 2.30 -2.07
C TYR A 183 -4.38 3.38 -1.34
N ALA A 184 -5.11 4.18 -2.10
CA ALA A 184 -6.09 5.11 -1.60
C ALA A 184 -7.45 4.82 -2.24
N TYR A 185 -8.52 5.14 -1.52
CA TYR A 185 -9.89 4.80 -1.86
C TYR A 185 -10.82 5.94 -1.48
N ARG A 186 -11.91 6.13 -2.23
CA ARG A 186 -13.07 6.82 -1.69
C ARG A 186 -13.65 6.00 -0.54
N SER A 187 -14.04 6.65 0.56
CA SER A 187 -14.53 5.95 1.75
C SER A 187 -15.75 5.05 1.48
N ALA A 188 -16.67 5.51 0.63
CA ALA A 188 -17.83 4.71 0.21
C ALA A 188 -17.40 3.43 -0.52
N VAL A 189 -16.46 3.56 -1.47
CA VAL A 189 -15.91 2.44 -2.24
C VAL A 189 -15.17 1.47 -1.34
N LEU A 190 -14.40 1.95 -0.35
CA LEU A 190 -13.72 1.07 0.62
C LEU A 190 -14.72 0.19 1.39
N SER A 191 -15.87 0.74 1.77
CA SER A 191 -16.94 -0.02 2.43
C SER A 191 -17.52 -1.10 1.50
N GLU A 192 -17.69 -0.80 0.21
CA GLU A 192 -18.20 -1.75 -0.78
C GLU A 192 -17.18 -2.87 -1.08
N ILE A 193 -15.91 -2.53 -1.34
CA ILE A 193 -14.88 -3.50 -1.75
C ILE A 193 -14.48 -4.48 -0.63
N SER A 194 -14.64 -4.08 0.64
CA SER A 194 -14.40 -4.95 1.80
C SER A 194 -15.47 -6.03 1.96
N GLN A 195 -16.63 -5.88 1.31
CA GLN A 195 -17.71 -6.88 1.32
C GLN A 195 -17.67 -7.81 0.11
N LEU A 196 -16.78 -7.57 -0.86
CA LEU A 196 -16.67 -8.39 -2.06
C LEU A 196 -16.19 -9.79 -1.72
N LYS A 197 -16.81 -10.79 -2.35
CA LYS A 197 -16.39 -12.18 -2.17
C LYS A 197 -15.02 -12.40 -2.83
N PRO A 198 -14.09 -13.11 -2.16
CA PRO A 198 -12.87 -13.61 -2.76
C PRO A 198 -13.09 -14.26 -4.13
N THR A 199 -12.15 -14.06 -5.04
CA THR A 199 -12.22 -14.58 -6.42
C THR A 199 -11.10 -15.61 -6.66
N ALA A 200 -11.32 -16.52 -7.60
CA ALA A 200 -10.26 -17.44 -8.02
C ALA A 200 -9.03 -16.69 -8.56
N LEU A 201 -9.25 -15.53 -9.20
CA LEU A 201 -8.19 -14.70 -9.77
C LEU A 201 -7.27 -14.13 -8.68
N GLU A 202 -7.83 -13.52 -7.62
CA GLU A 202 -7.00 -13.01 -6.51
C GLU A 202 -6.26 -14.14 -5.78
N GLN A 203 -6.84 -15.34 -5.72
CA GLN A 203 -6.24 -16.48 -5.01
C GLN A 203 -5.05 -17.07 -5.77
N VAL A 204 -5.16 -17.21 -7.10
CA VAL A 204 -4.09 -17.76 -7.95
C VAL A 204 -2.88 -16.83 -7.98
N GLU A 205 -3.09 -15.52 -8.14
CA GLU A 205 -2.00 -14.54 -8.13
C GLU A 205 -1.60 -14.13 -6.71
N SER A 206 -2.41 -14.43 -5.69
CA SER A 206 -2.24 -13.90 -4.33
C SER A 206 -2.12 -12.37 -4.33
N LEU A 207 -3.09 -11.71 -4.98
CA LEU A 207 -3.17 -10.26 -5.20
C LEU A 207 -4.61 -9.76 -5.00
N GLU A 208 -4.88 -9.12 -3.87
CA GLU A 208 -6.22 -8.65 -3.48
C GLU A 208 -6.84 -7.71 -4.52
N GLN A 209 -6.07 -6.79 -5.09
CA GLN A 209 -6.58 -5.78 -6.01
C GLN A 209 -7.22 -6.37 -7.27
N LEU A 210 -6.91 -7.63 -7.61
CA LEU A 210 -7.56 -8.34 -8.71
C LEU A 210 -9.03 -8.63 -8.44
N ARG A 211 -9.45 -8.77 -7.17
CA ARG A 211 -10.86 -8.87 -6.80
C ARG A 211 -11.61 -7.60 -7.20
N TRP A 212 -11.05 -6.43 -6.93
CA TRP A 212 -11.71 -5.17 -7.27
C TRP A 212 -11.86 -5.01 -8.79
N LEU A 213 -10.79 -5.29 -9.56
CA LEU A 213 -10.86 -5.30 -11.02
C LEU A 213 -11.89 -6.32 -11.54
N TYR A 214 -11.95 -7.52 -10.95
CA TYR A 214 -12.89 -8.57 -11.35
C TYR A 214 -14.36 -8.14 -11.18
N TYR A 215 -14.67 -7.41 -10.11
CA TYR A 215 -16.03 -6.87 -9.89
C TYR A 215 -16.31 -5.55 -10.61
N GLY A 216 -15.39 -5.09 -11.48
CA GLY A 216 -15.60 -3.94 -12.36
C GLY A 216 -15.17 -2.59 -11.76
N TYR A 217 -14.50 -2.57 -10.60
CA TYR A 217 -13.92 -1.33 -10.08
C TYR A 217 -12.70 -0.94 -10.91
N SER A 218 -12.55 0.37 -11.12
CA SER A 218 -11.40 0.95 -11.80
C SER A 218 -10.33 1.39 -10.80
N ILE A 219 -9.07 1.06 -11.07
CA ILE A 219 -7.92 1.49 -10.26
C ILE A 219 -7.08 2.47 -11.07
N LYS A 220 -7.03 3.73 -10.64
CA LYS A 220 -6.12 4.75 -11.20
C LYS A 220 -4.69 4.43 -10.78
N VAL A 221 -3.76 4.52 -11.72
CA VAL A 221 -2.33 4.31 -11.47
C VAL A 221 -1.62 5.66 -11.58
N VAL A 222 -0.90 6.01 -10.52
CA VAL A 222 -0.05 7.19 -10.47
C VAL A 222 1.40 6.72 -10.50
N GLU A 223 2.18 7.27 -11.41
CA GLU A 223 3.59 6.90 -11.57
C GLU A 223 4.48 7.69 -10.62
N THR A 224 5.53 7.06 -10.10
CA THR A 224 6.51 7.69 -9.21
C THR A 224 7.89 7.09 -9.43
N ASP A 225 8.91 7.94 -9.40
CA ASP A 225 10.32 7.54 -9.44
C ASP A 225 10.93 7.41 -8.04
N ILE A 226 10.12 7.63 -6.99
CA ILE A 226 10.57 7.52 -5.60
C ILE A 226 10.57 6.04 -5.22
N GLU A 227 11.73 5.55 -4.79
CA GLU A 227 11.88 4.21 -4.26
C GLU A 227 12.21 4.24 -2.77
N THR A 228 11.43 3.48 -2.01
CA THR A 228 11.59 3.30 -0.57
C THR A 228 11.78 1.80 -0.30
N PRO A 229 12.91 1.37 0.30
CA PRO A 229 13.06 -0.02 0.70
C PRO A 229 12.06 -0.34 1.82
N ASN A 230 11.35 -1.45 1.66
CA ASN A 230 10.46 -2.02 2.67
C ASN A 230 11.20 -3.07 3.52
N ILE A 231 10.64 -3.43 4.68
CA ILE A 231 11.17 -4.51 5.53
C ILE A 231 10.17 -5.67 5.50
N ASP A 232 10.50 -6.75 4.79
CA ASP A 232 9.68 -7.97 4.78
C ASP A 232 10.31 -9.08 5.63
N VAL A 233 11.63 -9.20 5.54
CA VAL A 233 12.45 -10.18 6.24
C VAL A 233 13.55 -9.50 7.06
N PRO A 234 14.14 -10.16 8.07
CA PRO A 234 15.19 -9.56 8.90
C PRO A 234 16.37 -8.97 8.11
N GLU A 235 16.71 -9.55 6.97
CA GLU A 235 17.82 -9.11 6.11
C GLU A 235 17.59 -7.73 5.49
N ASP A 236 16.33 -7.31 5.30
CA ASP A 236 15.99 -6.01 4.72
C ASP A 236 16.28 -4.85 5.67
N VAL A 237 16.37 -5.12 6.98
CA VAL A 237 16.68 -4.11 8.01
C VAL A 237 18.01 -3.43 7.70
N VAL A 238 19.02 -4.19 7.26
CA VAL A 238 20.35 -3.64 6.93
C VAL A 238 20.25 -2.61 5.83
N LYS A 239 19.51 -2.90 4.76
CA LYS A 239 19.31 -1.96 3.64
C LYS A 239 18.62 -0.69 4.13
N VAL A 240 17.55 -0.80 4.93
CA VAL A 240 16.84 0.37 5.45
C VAL A 240 17.73 1.22 6.36
N LEU A 241 18.56 0.61 7.19
CA LEU A 241 19.47 1.32 8.10
C LEU A 241 20.51 2.18 7.37
N GLU A 242 20.85 1.87 6.11
CA GLU A 242 21.75 2.68 5.28
C GLU A 242 21.14 4.05 4.89
N PHE A 243 19.80 4.17 4.91
CA PHE A 243 19.07 5.39 4.55
C PHE A 243 18.60 6.21 5.76
N LEU A 244 18.78 5.70 6.99
CA LEU A 244 18.37 6.33 8.24
C LEU A 244 19.48 7.14 8.90
#